data_AF-A0A2M7Z1E2-F1
#
_entry.id   AF-A0A2M7Z1E2-F1
#
_cell.length_a   1.000
_cell.length_b   1.000
_cell.length_c   1.000
_cell.angle_alpha   90.00
_cell.angle_beta   90.00
_cell.angle_gamma   90.00
#
_symmetry.space_group_name_H-M   'P 1'
#
loop_
_entity.id
_entity.type
_entity.pdbx_description
1 polymer ?
#
loop_
_entity_poly.entity_id
_entity_poly.type
_entity_poly.pdbx_seq_one_letter_code
_entity_poly.pdbx_strand_id
1 'polypeptide(L)'
;MVIAAEKNGRGIGRIRMKHIKDASAESLLGFIKETVVPGATIHTDGWRGYSGLPAAGYKHFVTTISGGVEQAHEVMPRVHNVASLLKRWLLGTLQGGIQQQHLDYYLDEFTFRFNRRRSKARGLLFHRLAQQAVVVGPAPYSSIIYGKSPSGAGDTHSAVNTSTCSRSLSDFGDR
;
A
#
# COMPACT_ATOMS: atom_id res chain seq x y z
N MET A 1 -3.95 -10.00 2.73
CA MET A 1 -3.79 -8.53 2.62
C MET A 1 -2.87 -8.05 3.72
N VAL A 2 -2.00 -7.09 3.43
CA VAL A 2 -1.13 -6.42 4.41
C VAL A 2 -1.42 -4.92 4.44
N ILE A 3 -1.30 -4.32 5.63
CA ILE A 3 -1.53 -2.89 5.86
C ILE A 3 -0.31 -2.32 6.60
N ALA A 4 0.25 -1.24 6.07
CA ALA A 4 1.21 -0.41 6.76
C ALA A 4 0.62 0.99 6.97
N ALA A 5 0.76 1.52 8.19
CA ALA A 5 0.28 2.84 8.56
C ALA A 5 1.40 3.65 9.21
N GLU A 6 1.64 4.84 8.67
CA GLU A 6 2.61 5.78 9.21
C GLU A 6 2.13 6.35 10.55
N LYS A 7 3.01 6.33 11.56
CA LYS A 7 2.80 6.98 12.85
C LYS A 7 3.10 8.48 12.70
N ASN A 8 2.05 9.31 12.66
CA ASN A 8 2.20 10.77 12.57
C ASN A 8 1.59 11.44 13.83
N GLY A 9 2.43 11.59 14.86
CA GLY A 9 2.01 12.10 16.17
C GLY A 9 0.89 11.26 16.77
N ARG A 10 -0.25 11.91 17.10
CA ARG A 10 -1.48 11.24 17.56
C ARG A 10 -2.32 10.67 16.41
N GLY A 11 -2.11 11.12 15.18
CA GLY A 11 -2.89 10.73 13.99
C GLY A 11 -2.27 9.62 13.15
N ILE A 12 -3.06 9.15 12.18
CA ILE A 12 -2.61 8.21 11.15
C ILE A 12 -2.10 9.03 9.97
N GLY A 13 -0.85 8.81 9.57
CA GLY A 13 -0.25 9.47 8.41
C GLY A 13 -0.72 8.88 7.08
N ARG A 14 0.24 8.63 6.19
CA ARG A 14 0.01 7.87 4.97
C ARG A 14 -0.14 6.39 5.28
N ILE A 15 -0.95 5.70 4.48
CA ILE A 15 -1.12 4.25 4.54
C ILE A 15 -0.65 3.63 3.23
N ARG A 16 -0.27 2.36 3.31
CA ARG A 16 0.02 1.48 2.18
C ARG A 16 -0.68 0.16 2.41
N MET A 17 -1.32 -0.36 1.38
CA MET A 17 -2.08 -1.61 1.44
C MET A 17 -1.77 -2.41 0.19
N LYS A 18 -1.71 -3.74 0.32
CA LYS A 18 -1.51 -4.64 -0.81
C LYS A 18 -2.17 -5.98 -0.53
N HIS A 19 -2.73 -6.59 -1.56
CA HIS A 19 -3.05 -8.01 -1.50
C HIS A 19 -1.74 -8.81 -1.63
N ILE A 20 -1.52 -9.75 -0.71
CA ILE A 20 -0.35 -10.64 -0.72
C ILE A 20 -0.87 -12.06 -0.92
N LYS A 21 -0.11 -12.86 -1.67
CA LYS A 21 -0.48 -14.24 -2.03
C LYS A 21 -0.60 -15.12 -0.79
N ASP A 22 0.31 -14.93 0.15
CA ASP A 22 0.37 -15.68 1.40
C ASP A 22 0.89 -14.81 2.54
N ALA A 23 0.78 -15.38 3.74
CA ALA A 23 1.32 -14.81 4.96
C ALA A 23 2.78 -15.29 5.18
N SER A 24 3.58 -15.47 4.12
CA SER A 24 4.98 -15.88 4.27
C SER A 24 5.87 -14.68 4.63
N ALA A 25 7.01 -14.95 5.26
CA ALA A 25 8.02 -13.94 5.55
C ALA A 25 8.53 -13.26 4.26
N GLU A 26 8.64 -14.01 3.17
CA GLU A 26 9.10 -13.51 1.87
C GLU A 26 8.12 -12.49 1.27
N SER A 27 6.83 -12.83 1.21
CA SER A 27 5.78 -11.93 0.73
C SER A 27 5.72 -10.62 1.53
N LEU A 28 5.88 -10.71 2.85
CA LEU A 28 5.87 -9.54 3.75
C LEU A 28 7.11 -8.68 3.56
N LEU A 29 8.30 -9.30 3.50
CA LEU A 29 9.56 -8.58 3.28
C LEU A 29 9.56 -7.87 1.92
N GLY A 30 9.03 -8.51 0.88
CA GLY A 30 8.85 -7.87 -0.43
C GLY A 30 7.99 -6.61 -0.34
N PHE A 31 6.82 -6.72 0.30
CA PHE A 31 5.93 -5.57 0.53
C PHE A 31 6.62 -4.45 1.34
N ILE A 32 7.36 -4.80 2.39
CA ILE A 32 8.04 -3.81 3.25
C ILE A 32 9.14 -3.08 2.47
N LYS A 33 9.96 -3.79 1.69
CA LYS A 33 11.00 -3.19 0.85
C LYS A 33 10.46 -2.24 -0.19
N GLU A 34 9.30 -2.55 -0.78
CA GLU A 34 8.64 -1.68 -1.75
C GLU A 34 8.03 -0.41 -1.13
N THR A 35 7.63 -0.46 0.14
CA THR A 35 6.78 0.58 0.75
C THR A 35 7.46 1.41 1.83
N VAL A 36 8.50 0.88 2.46
CA VAL A 36 9.17 1.46 3.61
C VAL A 36 10.63 1.75 3.26
N VAL A 37 11.05 2.98 3.50
CA VAL A 37 12.43 3.42 3.30
C VAL A 37 13.38 2.57 4.16
N PRO A 38 14.51 2.09 3.61
CA PRO A 38 15.52 1.35 4.37
C PRO A 38 15.95 2.10 5.64
N GLY A 39 16.20 1.37 6.73
CA GLY A 39 16.60 1.96 8.01
C GLY A 39 15.44 2.54 8.85
N ALA A 40 14.21 2.56 8.34
CA ALA A 40 13.04 2.97 9.12
C ALA A 40 12.74 2.00 10.28
N THR A 41 12.06 2.54 11.30
CA THR A 41 11.56 1.75 12.43
C THR A 41 10.19 1.18 12.12
N ILE A 42 10.08 -0.15 12.16
CA ILE A 42 8.86 -0.89 11.92
C ILE A 42 8.36 -1.46 13.25
N HIS A 43 7.13 -1.11 13.61
CA HIS A 43 6.42 -1.68 14.74
C HIS A 43 5.55 -2.84 14.26
N THR A 44 5.62 -4.01 14.90
CA THR A 44 4.76 -5.16 14.58
C THR A 44 4.23 -5.86 15.83
N ASP A 45 3.26 -6.75 15.64
CA ASP A 45 2.57 -7.56 16.65
C ASP A 45 3.36 -8.79 17.14
N GLY A 46 4.62 -8.93 16.73
CA GLY A 46 5.50 -10.02 17.16
C GLY A 46 5.31 -11.34 16.42
N TRP A 47 4.55 -11.37 15.32
CA TRP A 47 4.44 -12.58 14.52
C TRP A 47 5.78 -12.99 13.86
N ARG A 48 6.06 -14.30 13.83
CA ARG A 48 7.35 -14.87 13.37
C ARG A 48 7.72 -14.50 11.93
N GLY A 49 6.74 -14.17 11.09
CA GLY A 49 6.99 -13.71 9.72
C GLY A 49 7.83 -12.44 9.62
N TYR A 50 7.96 -11.66 10.70
CA TYR A 50 8.75 -10.44 10.77
C TYR A 50 10.20 -10.62 11.25
N SER A 51 10.63 -11.85 11.56
CA SER A 51 11.96 -12.14 12.11
C SER A 51 13.12 -11.73 11.17
N GLY A 52 12.87 -11.66 9.86
CA GLY A 52 13.85 -11.23 8.86
C GLY A 52 14.05 -9.72 8.74
N LEU A 53 13.30 -8.88 9.47
CA LEU A 53 13.39 -7.43 9.36
C LEU A 53 14.76 -6.85 9.76
N PRO A 54 15.39 -7.28 10.87
CA PRO A 54 16.71 -6.80 11.24
C PRO A 54 17.77 -7.15 10.18
N ALA A 55 17.72 -8.37 9.64
CA ALA A 55 18.62 -8.83 8.58
C ALA A 55 18.43 -8.03 7.27
N ALA A 56 17.23 -7.52 7.02
CA ALA A 56 16.93 -6.65 5.88
C ALA A 56 17.29 -5.16 6.12
N GLY A 57 17.90 -4.81 7.26
CA GLY A 57 18.34 -3.44 7.57
C GLY A 57 17.26 -2.53 8.16
N TYR A 58 16.17 -3.09 8.69
CA TYR A 58 15.12 -2.33 9.36
C TYR A 58 15.25 -2.42 10.88
N LYS A 59 14.92 -1.32 11.57
CA LYS A 59 14.80 -1.35 13.03
C LYS A 59 13.46 -1.99 13.38
N HIS A 60 13.49 -3.15 14.01
CA HIS A 60 12.28 -3.88 14.36
C HIS A 60 11.94 -3.67 15.84
N PHE A 61 10.78 -3.08 16.11
CA PHE A 61 10.24 -2.94 17.46
C PHE A 61 9.02 -3.84 17.60
N VAL A 62 9.15 -4.88 18.41
CA VAL A 62 8.05 -5.78 18.73
C VAL A 62 7.39 -5.28 20.01
N THR A 63 6.08 -5.06 19.95
CA THR A 63 5.31 -4.95 21.18
C THR A 63 4.72 -6.33 21.46
N THR A 64 5.38 -7.09 22.34
CA THR A 64 5.06 -8.49 22.59
C THR A 64 3.74 -8.62 23.36
N ILE A 65 2.76 -9.33 22.79
CA ILE A 65 1.47 -9.70 23.41
C ILE A 65 1.65 -10.82 24.48
N SER A 66 2.84 -11.40 24.63
CA SER A 66 3.11 -12.64 25.41
C SER A 66 3.12 -12.50 26.94
N GLY A 67 2.28 -11.64 27.53
CA GLY A 67 2.15 -11.61 29.00
C GLY A 67 1.07 -10.69 29.57
N GLY A 68 0.38 -9.90 28.74
CA GLY A 68 -0.71 -9.04 29.18
C GLY A 68 -1.99 -9.40 28.43
N VAL A 69 -3.13 -9.20 29.09
CA VAL A 69 -4.51 -9.43 28.63
C VAL A 69 -4.89 -8.56 27.40
N GLU A 70 -3.92 -7.88 26.79
CA GLU A 70 -4.14 -6.83 25.81
C GLU A 70 -4.11 -7.37 24.39
N GLN A 71 -5.21 -7.15 23.66
CA GLN A 71 -5.42 -7.65 22.32
C GLN A 71 -4.61 -6.83 21.30
N ALA A 72 -4.34 -7.38 20.11
CA ALA A 72 -3.61 -6.70 19.03
C ALA A 72 -4.19 -5.31 18.66
N HIS A 73 -5.47 -5.07 18.94
CA HIS A 73 -6.16 -3.79 18.71
C HIS A 73 -5.76 -2.68 19.70
N GLU A 74 -5.31 -3.04 20.90
CA GLU A 74 -4.77 -2.11 21.91
C GLU A 74 -3.30 -1.76 21.61
N VAL A 75 -2.56 -2.74 21.08
CA VAL A 75 -1.14 -2.61 20.75
C VAL A 75 -0.89 -1.82 19.45
N MET A 76 -1.74 -2.02 18.43
CA MET A 76 -1.60 -1.36 17.13
C MET A 76 -2.93 -0.72 16.66
N PRO A 77 -3.47 0.28 17.38
CA PRO A 77 -4.79 0.84 17.10
C PRO A 77 -4.86 1.50 15.71
N ARG A 78 -3.74 1.98 15.18
CA ARG A 78 -3.69 2.64 13.86
C ARG A 78 -4.05 1.70 12.72
N VAL A 79 -3.42 0.53 12.67
CA VAL A 79 -3.64 -0.46 11.60
C VAL A 79 -5.04 -1.04 11.69
N HIS A 80 -5.52 -1.32 12.90
CA HIS A 80 -6.88 -1.80 13.14
C HIS A 80 -7.93 -0.77 12.74
N ASN A 81 -7.72 0.50 13.06
CA ASN A 81 -8.62 1.58 12.63
C ASN A 81 -8.67 1.70 11.10
N VAL A 82 -7.54 1.59 10.41
CA VAL A 82 -7.51 1.58 8.94
C VAL A 82 -8.28 0.38 8.37
N ALA A 83 -8.10 -0.82 8.94
CA ALA A 83 -8.85 -2.00 8.54
C ALA A 83 -10.37 -1.84 8.74
N SER A 84 -10.80 -1.26 9.86
CA SER A 84 -12.21 -0.97 10.15
C SER A 84 -12.80 0.07 9.19
N LEU A 85 -12.02 1.10 8.84
CA LEU A 85 -12.43 2.12 7.87
C LEU A 85 -12.54 1.55 6.46
N LEU A 86 -11.62 0.66 6.07
CA LEU A 86 -11.70 -0.05 4.79
C LEU A 86 -12.99 -0.88 4.72
N LYS A 87 -13.25 -1.71 5.73
CA LYS A 87 -14.47 -2.54 5.79
C LYS A 87 -15.74 -1.69 5.66
N ARG A 88 -15.80 -0.58 6.39
CA ARG A 88 -16.92 0.37 6.30
C ARG A 88 -17.05 0.99 4.91
N TRP A 89 -15.93 1.38 4.30
CA TRP A 89 -15.91 1.98 2.97
C TRP A 89 -16.37 0.98 1.90
N LEU A 90 -15.91 -0.27 1.96
CA LEU A 90 -16.33 -1.34 1.06
C LEU A 90 -17.84 -1.60 1.18
N LEU A 91 -18.38 -1.71 2.39
CA LEU A 91 -19.82 -1.92 2.61
C LEU A 91 -20.66 -0.72 2.17
N GLY A 92 -20.23 0.50 2.46
CA GLY A 92 -21.00 1.71 2.14
C GLY A 92 -20.93 2.12 0.67
N THR A 93 -19.73 2.09 0.07
CA THR A 93 -19.50 2.60 -1.29
C THR A 93 -19.81 1.56 -2.34
N LEU A 94 -19.42 0.31 -2.11
CA LEU A 94 -19.67 -0.78 -3.05
C LEU A 94 -20.98 -1.52 -2.77
N GLN A 95 -21.73 -1.12 -1.73
CA GLN A 95 -23.01 -1.72 -1.33
C GLN A 95 -22.95 -3.26 -1.17
N GLY A 96 -21.78 -3.78 -0.79
CA GLY A 96 -21.54 -5.22 -0.71
C GLY A 96 -21.26 -5.94 -2.04
N GLY A 97 -21.28 -5.23 -3.18
CA GLY A 97 -20.90 -5.73 -4.50
C GLY A 97 -19.39 -5.88 -4.70
N ILE A 98 -18.70 -6.50 -3.74
CA ILE A 98 -17.26 -6.67 -3.76
C ILE A 98 -16.92 -7.88 -4.64
N GLN A 99 -16.23 -7.65 -5.75
CA GLN A 99 -15.69 -8.72 -6.58
C GLN A 99 -14.22 -8.96 -6.21
N GLN A 100 -13.88 -10.20 -5.86
CA GLN A 100 -12.54 -10.57 -5.42
C GLN A 100 -11.45 -10.25 -6.46
N GLN A 101 -11.80 -10.33 -7.75
CA GLN A 101 -10.91 -10.02 -8.88
C GLN A 101 -10.47 -8.55 -8.93
N HIS A 102 -11.21 -7.63 -8.30
CA HIS A 102 -10.89 -6.21 -8.25
C HIS A 102 -10.32 -5.77 -6.90
N LEU A 103 -10.00 -6.72 -6.01
CA LEU A 103 -9.53 -6.38 -4.67
C LEU A 103 -8.34 -5.42 -4.68
N ASP A 104 -7.37 -5.64 -5.57
CA ASP A 104 -6.21 -4.75 -5.70
C ASP A 104 -6.62 -3.32 -6.07
N TYR A 105 -7.53 -3.15 -7.03
CA TYR A 105 -8.05 -1.83 -7.41
C TYR A 105 -8.80 -1.15 -6.26
N TYR A 106 -9.59 -1.90 -5.49
CA TYR A 106 -10.29 -1.35 -4.32
C TYR A 106 -9.31 -0.89 -3.24
N LEU A 107 -8.23 -1.64 -3.01
CA LEU A 107 -7.19 -1.27 -2.04
C LEU A 107 -6.43 -0.02 -2.50
N ASP A 108 -6.13 0.09 -3.79
CA ASP A 108 -5.48 1.26 -4.38
C ASP A 108 -6.37 2.51 -4.31
N GLU A 109 -7.67 2.38 -4.63
CA GLU A 109 -8.62 3.48 -4.53
C GLU A 109 -8.75 3.96 -3.08
N PHE A 110 -8.95 3.03 -2.14
CA PHE A 110 -9.05 3.37 -0.74
C PHE A 110 -7.76 4.06 -0.24
N THR A 111 -6.59 3.53 -0.62
CA THR A 111 -5.29 4.13 -0.29
C THR A 111 -5.14 5.54 -0.88
N PHE A 112 -5.54 5.74 -2.13
CA PHE A 112 -5.51 7.04 -2.80
C PHE A 112 -6.37 8.08 -2.09
N ARG A 113 -7.61 7.71 -1.75
CA ARG A 113 -8.58 8.56 -1.05
C ARG A 113 -8.11 8.87 0.37
N PHE A 114 -7.68 7.85 1.11
CA PHE A 114 -7.21 8.02 2.49
C PHE A 114 -6.01 8.96 2.54
N ASN A 115 -5.00 8.75 1.69
CA ASN A 115 -3.77 9.56 1.71
C ASN A 115 -3.98 11.02 1.32
N ARG A 116 -5.09 11.35 0.65
CA ARG A 116 -5.42 12.70 0.20
C ARG A 116 -6.61 13.34 0.92
N ARG A 117 -7.17 12.68 1.94
CA ARG A 117 -8.35 13.15 2.72
C ARG A 117 -8.18 14.53 3.37
N ARG A 118 -6.95 14.97 3.60
CA ARG A 118 -6.62 16.29 4.18
C ARG A 118 -6.22 17.34 3.14
N SER A 119 -6.28 17.03 1.84
CA SER A 119 -5.97 18.00 0.78
C SER A 119 -7.00 19.12 0.79
N LYS A 120 -6.55 20.36 0.92
CA LYS A 120 -7.42 21.56 0.90
C LYS A 120 -7.99 21.83 -0.49
N ALA A 121 -7.31 21.38 -1.54
CA ALA A 121 -7.76 21.53 -2.92
C ALA A 121 -8.32 20.20 -3.44
N ARG A 122 -9.65 20.04 -3.35
CA ARG A 122 -10.36 18.85 -3.86
C ARG A 122 -10.22 18.67 -5.37
N GLY A 123 -10.16 19.77 -6.13
CA GLY A 123 -9.95 19.73 -7.59
C GLY A 123 -8.63 19.07 -8.01
N LEU A 124 -7.63 19.04 -7.12
CA LEU A 124 -6.37 18.36 -7.40
C LEU A 124 -6.52 16.83 -7.43
N LEU A 125 -7.58 16.24 -6.87
CA LEU A 125 -7.81 14.80 -6.99
C LEU A 125 -8.05 14.41 -8.46
N PHE A 126 -8.97 15.12 -9.11
CA PHE A 126 -9.24 14.93 -10.53
C PHE A 126 -8.01 15.22 -11.37
N HIS A 127 -7.31 16.32 -11.10
CA HIS A 127 -6.07 16.65 -11.81
C HIS A 127 -5.01 15.56 -11.68
N ARG A 128 -4.83 14.96 -10.49
CA ARG A 128 -3.89 13.86 -10.29
C ARG A 128 -4.29 12.60 -11.07
N LEU A 129 -5.59 12.30 -11.15
CA LEU A 129 -6.07 11.18 -11.97
C LEU A 129 -5.84 11.45 -13.46
N ALA A 130 -6.14 12.67 -13.94
CA ALA A 130 -5.87 13.08 -15.31
C ALA A 130 -4.37 12.99 -15.66
N GLN A 131 -3.50 13.47 -14.77
CA GLN A 131 -2.05 13.33 -14.92
C GLN A 131 -1.61 11.87 -15.03
N GLN A 132 -2.17 10.97 -14.22
CA GLN A 132 -1.86 9.54 -14.31
C GLN A 132 -2.38 8.92 -15.60
N ALA A 133 -3.59 9.30 -16.05
CA ALA A 133 -4.18 8.81 -17.28
C ALA A 133 -3.38 9.21 -18.53
N VAL A 134 -2.73 10.37 -18.53
CA VAL A 134 -1.84 10.81 -19.63
C VAL A 134 -0.52 10.04 -19.65
N VAL A 135 -0.01 9.63 -18.49
CA VAL A 135 1.28 8.91 -18.38
C VAL A 135 1.12 7.42 -18.67
N VAL A 136 -0.05 6.85 -18.39
CA VAL A 136 -0.33 5.43 -18.58
C VAL A 136 -0.79 5.19 -20.02
N GLY A 137 -0.19 4.20 -20.70
CA GLY A 137 -0.61 3.79 -22.03
C GLY A 137 -2.03 3.21 -22.06
N PRO A 138 -2.64 3.08 -23.26
CA PRO A 138 -4.00 2.55 -23.39
C PRO A 138 -4.12 1.14 -22.78
N ALA A 139 -5.14 0.94 -21.94
CA ALA A 139 -5.42 -0.34 -21.28
C ALA A 139 -6.68 -0.99 -21.88
N PRO A 140 -6.59 -2.20 -22.46
CA PRO A 140 -7.78 -2.91 -22.97
C PRO A 140 -8.70 -3.31 -21.82
N TYR A 141 -10.00 -3.41 -22.07
CA TYR A 141 -11.02 -3.75 -21.06
C TYR A 141 -10.69 -5.04 -20.29
N SER A 142 -10.16 -6.06 -20.97
CA SER A 142 -9.72 -7.30 -20.34
C SER A 142 -8.63 -7.09 -19.28
N SER A 143 -7.68 -6.18 -19.51
CA SER A 143 -6.63 -5.85 -18.54
C SER A 143 -7.15 -5.10 -17.31
N ILE A 144 -8.26 -4.36 -17.47
CA ILE A 144 -8.94 -3.68 -16.38
C ILE A 144 -9.69 -4.70 -15.53
N ILE A 145 -10.38 -5.65 -16.15
CA ILE A 145 -11.22 -6.60 -15.41
C ILE A 145 -10.41 -7.70 -14.72
N TYR A 146 -9.44 -8.28 -15.40
CA TYR A 146 -8.68 -9.43 -14.88
C TYR A 146 -7.39 -9.04 -14.13
N GLY A 147 -7.08 -7.74 -14.08
CA GLY A 147 -5.79 -7.27 -13.59
C GLY A 147 -4.64 -7.73 -14.50
N LYS A 148 -3.42 -7.29 -14.19
CA LYS A 148 -2.23 -7.66 -14.97
C LYS A 148 -1.92 -9.15 -14.74
N SER A 149 -2.35 -10.02 -15.65
CA SER A 149 -1.87 -11.41 -15.70
C SER A 149 -0.33 -11.40 -15.86
N PRO A 150 0.42 -12.26 -15.18
CA PRO A 150 1.87 -12.36 -15.38
C PRO A 150 2.17 -12.95 -16.77
N SER A 151 2.55 -12.05 -17.69
CA SER A 151 3.39 -12.17 -18.90
C SER A 151 3.25 -13.36 -19.87
N GLY A 152 3.11 -13.02 -21.17
CA GLY A 152 3.76 -13.75 -22.27
C GLY A 152 3.23 -13.47 -23.68
N ALA A 153 4.13 -13.01 -24.56
CA ALA A 153 4.16 -13.03 -26.04
C ALA A 153 3.81 -11.75 -26.85
N GLY A 154 4.88 -11.14 -27.42
CA GLY A 154 5.01 -10.47 -28.74
C GLY A 154 4.14 -9.23 -29.01
N ASP A 155 4.66 -8.06 -29.35
CA ASP A 155 5.54 -7.85 -30.49
C ASP A 155 6.51 -6.68 -30.33
N THR A 156 7.66 -6.87 -30.98
CA THR A 156 8.75 -5.92 -31.23
C THR A 156 8.26 -4.66 -31.97
N HIS A 157 8.67 -3.47 -31.53
CA HIS A 157 9.38 -2.49 -32.37
C HIS A 157 9.82 -1.24 -31.58
N SER A 158 11.05 -0.82 -31.88
CA SER A 158 11.72 0.45 -31.58
C SER A 158 12.32 0.64 -30.19
N ALA A 159 13.64 0.43 -30.15
CA ALA A 159 14.56 0.98 -29.18
C ALA A 159 14.42 2.51 -29.10
N VAL A 160 14.32 3.05 -27.88
CA VAL A 160 14.88 4.35 -27.52
C VAL A 160 15.52 4.19 -26.15
N ASN A 161 16.85 4.28 -26.14
CA ASN A 161 17.67 4.46 -24.94
C ASN A 161 17.26 5.74 -24.22
N THR A 162 16.93 5.66 -22.93
CA THR A 162 17.31 6.67 -21.93
C THR A 162 17.51 6.01 -20.57
N SER A 163 18.79 5.90 -20.21
CA SER A 163 19.38 6.05 -18.88
C SER A 163 18.45 6.06 -17.65
N THR A 164 18.68 5.07 -16.79
CA THR A 164 18.82 5.18 -15.33
C THR A 164 18.33 6.50 -14.70
N CYS A 165 17.15 6.49 -14.09
CA CYS A 165 16.78 7.51 -13.11
C CYS A 165 16.37 6.83 -11.81
N SER A 166 17.32 6.84 -10.87
CA SER A 166 17.16 6.55 -9.46
C SER A 166 15.93 7.25 -8.87
N ARG A 167 14.98 6.48 -8.33
CA ARG A 167 13.90 7.01 -7.51
C ARG A 167 14.45 7.47 -6.15
N SER A 168 14.98 8.69 -6.09
CA SER A 168 15.13 9.45 -4.85
C SER A 168 13.84 10.23 -4.58
N LEU A 169 13.08 9.78 -3.59
CA LEU A 169 11.89 10.46 -3.09
C LEU A 169 12.32 11.55 -2.09
N SER A 170 12.96 12.61 -2.58
CA SER A 170 13.34 13.78 -1.77
C SER A 170 12.70 15.09 -2.24
N ASP A 171 12.12 15.16 -3.44
CA ASP A 171 11.41 16.34 -3.88
C ASP A 171 9.91 16.11 -3.83
N PHE A 172 9.25 16.80 -2.91
CA PHE A 172 7.92 17.43 -3.05
C PHE A 172 7.46 17.84 -1.64
N GLY A 173 8.24 18.75 -1.05
CA GLY A 173 7.80 19.59 0.06
C GLY A 173 6.91 20.73 -0.46
N ASP A 174 5.98 21.13 0.39
CA ASP A 174 5.27 22.42 0.45
C ASP A 174 4.62 22.99 -0.82
N ARG A 175 3.28 22.89 -0.91
CA ARG A 175 2.31 23.93 -0.50
C ARG A 175 0.87 23.47 -0.72
#